data_AF-A0A2K9YV51-F1
#
_entry.id   AF-A0A2K9YV51-F1
#
_cell.length_a   1.000
_cell.length_b   1.000
_cell.length_c   1.000
_cell.angle_alpha   90.00
_cell.angle_beta   90.00
_cell.angle_gamma   90.00
#
_symmetry.space_group_name_H-M   'P 1'
#
loop_
_entity.id
_entity.type
_entity.pdbx_description
1 polymer ?
#
loop_
_entity_poly.entity_id
_entity_poly.type
_entity_poly.pdbx_seq_one_letter_code
_entity_poly.pdbx_strand_id
1 'polypeptide(L)'
;MSTANKWSARQTFNGGITGALTGNADTATKLKTAININGVRFDGSADININTLVSRGRVTALEANAQGTSGIQLYEAYNNGYPSTYGNVLHLKGATAAGEGELFIGWSGTSGDHAPVHIRSRRDTDSANWSEWAQVYTSKDSIPGVNAKGDQDTSGNAATATKLQTACTINGVSFDGSTDITLTAAHVAAFARRATDTYADADGGVPWNAESGAYNVIRSADSYILVNFYTGVGSCPTLQMKAHYRNGGLFYRSSRDGYGFEEDWAEVYTSKNLPPESYPVGAPIPWP
;
A
#
# COMPACT_ATOMS: atom_id res chain seq x y z
N MET A 1 72.89 59.27 -42.61
CA MET A 1 72.79 60.14 -41.42
C MET A 1 71.74 59.53 -40.49
N SER A 2 72.11 59.17 -39.26
CA SER A 2 71.15 58.64 -38.27
C SER A 2 70.49 59.83 -37.58
N THR A 3 69.22 60.10 -37.88
CA THR A 3 68.47 61.27 -37.37
C THR A 3 67.41 60.85 -36.35
N ALA A 4 67.80 60.08 -35.33
CA ALA A 4 66.92 59.84 -34.19
C ALA A 4 66.85 61.09 -33.32
N ASN A 5 65.74 61.83 -33.39
CA ASN A 5 65.48 62.99 -32.52
C ASN A 5 64.96 62.51 -31.17
N LYS A 6 65.70 62.77 -30.09
CA LYS A 6 65.26 62.58 -28.70
C LYS A 6 64.86 63.93 -28.12
N TRP A 7 63.64 64.04 -27.61
CA TRP A 7 63.12 65.23 -26.96
C TRP A 7 63.07 65.01 -25.45
N SER A 8 63.67 65.90 -24.67
CA SER A 8 63.72 65.82 -23.19
C SER A 8 62.56 66.53 -22.49
N ALA A 9 61.79 67.32 -23.23
CA ALA A 9 60.63 68.06 -22.73
C ALA A 9 59.39 67.77 -23.60
N ARG A 10 58.19 67.96 -23.02
CA ARG A 10 56.91 67.82 -23.73
C ARG A 10 56.91 68.69 -24.99
N GLN A 11 56.69 68.06 -26.14
CA GLN A 11 56.49 68.77 -27.41
C GLN A 11 55.00 68.87 -27.68
N THR A 12 54.54 70.05 -28.09
CA THR A 12 53.18 70.26 -28.58
C THR A 12 53.28 70.53 -30.07
N PHE A 13 52.61 69.72 -30.88
CA PHE A 13 52.57 69.90 -32.33
C PHE A 13 51.22 70.51 -32.71
N ASN A 14 51.23 71.69 -33.33
CA ASN A 14 50.00 72.38 -33.74
C ASN A 14 49.38 71.81 -35.03
N GLY A 15 50.04 70.84 -35.67
CA GLY A 15 49.57 70.10 -36.85
C GLY A 15 49.68 68.58 -36.65
N GLY A 16 49.16 67.80 -37.59
CA GLY A 16 49.24 66.33 -37.53
C GLY A 16 50.66 65.80 -37.59
N ILE A 17 50.99 64.80 -36.77
CA ILE A 17 52.27 64.08 -36.83
C ILE A 17 52.15 62.99 -37.90
N THR A 18 53.02 62.99 -38.90
CA THR A 18 53.12 61.91 -39.90
C THR A 18 54.37 61.07 -39.61
N GLY A 19 54.17 59.81 -39.23
CA GLY A 19 55.25 58.87 -38.91
C GLY A 19 54.73 57.61 -38.22
N ALA A 20 55.56 56.56 -38.16
CA ALA A 20 55.22 55.34 -37.43
C ALA A 20 55.30 55.60 -35.91
N LEU A 21 54.14 55.57 -35.24
CA LEU A 21 54.03 55.65 -33.78
C LEU A 21 53.94 54.22 -33.24
N THR A 22 54.86 53.83 -32.35
CA THR A 22 54.79 52.55 -31.62
C THR A 22 54.19 52.79 -30.24
N GLY A 23 52.97 52.32 -29.99
CA GLY A 23 52.26 52.45 -28.71
C GLY A 23 50.74 52.49 -28.89
N ASN A 24 50.01 52.50 -27.77
CA ASN A 24 48.56 52.76 -27.77
C ASN A 24 48.32 54.27 -27.81
N ALA A 25 47.31 54.73 -28.56
CA ALA A 25 46.91 56.13 -28.58
C ALA A 25 46.11 56.49 -27.31
N ASP A 26 46.29 57.70 -26.78
CA ASP A 26 45.58 58.21 -25.58
C ASP A 26 44.04 58.16 -25.71
N THR A 27 43.49 58.03 -26.93
CA THR A 27 42.05 57.99 -27.23
C THR A 27 41.56 56.65 -27.79
N ALA A 28 42.32 55.56 -27.64
CA ALA A 28 41.94 54.27 -28.21
C ALA A 28 40.62 53.75 -27.62
N THR A 29 39.58 53.62 -28.45
CA THR A 29 38.26 53.08 -28.09
C THR A 29 38.11 51.59 -28.40
N LYS A 30 39.11 50.97 -29.04
CA LYS A 30 39.14 49.55 -29.39
C LYS A 30 40.54 48.94 -29.30
N LEU A 31 40.61 47.64 -29.06
CA LEU A 31 41.82 46.82 -29.18
C LEU A 31 42.25 46.70 -30.65
N LYS A 32 43.54 46.91 -30.92
CA LYS A 32 44.12 46.75 -32.27
C LYS A 32 43.91 45.34 -32.82
N THR A 33 44.05 44.33 -31.96
CA THR A 33 43.72 42.94 -32.25
C THR A 33 42.65 42.51 -31.26
N ALA A 34 41.43 42.32 -31.72
CA ALA A 34 40.38 41.76 -30.87
C ALA A 34 40.78 40.35 -30.43
N ILE A 35 40.55 40.05 -29.16
CA ILE A 35 40.83 38.75 -28.56
C ILE A 35 39.51 38.01 -28.31
N ASN A 36 39.54 36.70 -28.17
CA ASN A 36 38.37 35.95 -27.74
C ASN A 36 38.42 35.77 -26.21
N ILE A 37 37.38 36.21 -25.51
CA ILE A 37 37.19 35.95 -24.08
C ILE A 37 36.06 34.93 -23.97
N ASN A 38 36.38 33.73 -23.48
CA ASN A 38 35.44 32.61 -23.44
C ASN A 38 34.72 32.34 -24.78
N GLY A 39 35.46 32.41 -25.89
CA GLY A 39 34.93 32.22 -27.24
C GLY A 39 34.23 33.44 -27.86
N VAL A 40 33.95 34.49 -27.09
CA VAL A 40 33.32 35.73 -27.59
C VAL A 40 34.41 36.72 -28.02
N ARG A 41 34.36 37.15 -29.29
CA ARG A 41 35.28 38.18 -29.82
C ARG A 41 35.04 39.50 -29.11
N PHE A 42 36.09 40.06 -28.52
CA PHE A 42 36.09 41.29 -27.77
C PHE A 42 37.17 42.23 -28.28
N ASP A 43 36.74 43.43 -28.69
CA ASP A 43 37.61 44.50 -29.12
C ASP A 43 37.49 45.75 -28.21
N GLY A 44 36.76 45.69 -27.10
CA GLY A 44 36.59 46.83 -26.19
C GLY A 44 35.61 47.91 -26.64
N SER A 45 34.94 47.74 -27.80
CA SER A 45 34.02 48.76 -28.32
C SER A 45 32.63 48.77 -27.69
N ALA A 46 32.28 47.71 -26.97
CA ALA A 46 31.05 47.57 -26.21
C ALA A 46 31.30 46.61 -25.04
N ASP A 47 30.38 46.59 -24.08
CA ASP A 47 30.39 45.62 -22.99
C ASP A 47 30.36 44.19 -23.55
N ILE A 48 31.10 43.29 -22.89
CA ILE A 48 31.08 41.86 -23.22
C ILE A 48 30.04 41.15 -22.37
N ASN A 49 29.21 40.31 -22.99
CA ASN A 49 28.27 39.44 -22.30
C ASN A 49 28.66 37.98 -22.50
N ILE A 50 28.85 37.23 -21.42
CA ILE A 50 29.23 35.82 -21.41
C ILE A 50 28.10 35.01 -20.77
N ASN A 51 27.10 34.64 -21.58
CA ASN A 51 25.90 33.92 -21.13
C ASN A 51 26.07 32.39 -21.02
N THR A 52 27.31 31.89 -20.90
CA THR A 52 27.58 30.45 -20.94
C THR A 52 28.18 29.97 -19.63
N LEU A 53 27.61 28.92 -19.05
CA LEU A 53 28.27 28.10 -18.04
C LEU A 53 29.36 27.28 -18.73
N VAL A 54 30.61 27.44 -18.28
CA VAL A 54 31.73 26.63 -18.74
C VAL A 54 32.15 25.65 -17.65
N SER A 55 32.42 24.41 -18.05
CA SER A 55 32.99 23.41 -17.13
C SER A 55 34.31 23.91 -16.58
N ARG A 56 34.52 23.74 -15.28
CA ARG A 56 35.82 24.01 -14.62
C ARG A 56 36.68 22.76 -14.54
N GLY A 57 36.31 21.72 -15.29
CA GLY A 57 37.00 20.45 -15.35
C GLY A 57 36.78 19.62 -14.10
N ARG A 58 37.70 18.70 -13.84
CA ARG A 58 37.65 17.74 -12.74
C ARG A 58 37.92 18.42 -11.41
N VAL A 59 36.99 18.31 -10.47
CA VAL A 59 37.10 18.88 -9.12
C VAL A 59 36.82 17.78 -8.10
N THR A 60 37.63 17.65 -7.05
CA THR A 60 37.37 16.68 -5.98
C THR A 60 36.11 17.05 -5.19
N ALA A 61 35.31 16.06 -4.83
CA ALA A 61 34.12 16.26 -4.02
C ALA A 61 34.47 16.95 -2.69
N LEU A 62 33.71 17.98 -2.34
CA LEU A 62 33.85 18.66 -1.06
C LEU A 62 33.43 17.74 0.08
N GLU A 63 34.20 17.75 1.17
CA GLU A 63 33.97 16.94 2.38
C GLU A 63 33.78 17.83 3.61
N ALA A 64 33.24 17.25 4.69
CA ALA A 64 32.99 17.91 5.96
C ALA A 64 32.30 19.28 5.77
N ASN A 65 32.98 20.38 6.13
CA ASN A 65 32.48 21.74 6.05
C ASN A 65 33.12 22.57 4.93
N ALA A 66 33.89 21.96 4.02
CA ALA A 66 34.56 22.66 2.92
C ALA A 66 33.53 23.32 1.98
N GLN A 67 33.85 24.52 1.49
CA GLN A 67 32.95 25.35 0.67
C GLN A 67 33.46 25.47 -0.76
N GLY A 68 32.54 25.58 -1.71
CA GLY A 68 32.87 25.79 -3.11
C GLY A 68 33.04 27.27 -3.47
N THR A 69 33.19 27.54 -4.77
CA THR A 69 33.21 28.91 -5.30
C THR A 69 31.79 29.45 -5.41
N SER A 70 31.55 30.70 -5.00
CA SER A 70 30.24 31.33 -5.11
C SER A 70 29.71 31.38 -6.55
N GLY A 71 28.38 31.32 -6.69
CA GLY A 71 27.67 31.31 -7.97
C GLY A 71 27.30 29.90 -8.44
N ILE A 72 27.03 29.79 -9.73
CA ILE A 72 26.68 28.54 -10.42
C ILE A 72 27.93 28.03 -11.12
N GLN A 73 28.36 26.81 -10.77
CA GLN A 73 29.59 26.21 -11.27
C GLN A 73 29.29 24.82 -11.84
N LEU A 74 29.96 24.45 -12.94
CA LEU A 74 29.88 23.12 -13.53
C LEU A 74 31.23 22.40 -13.36
N TYR A 75 31.20 21.20 -12.78
CA TYR A 75 32.39 20.36 -12.59
C TYR A 75 32.21 18.98 -13.22
N GLU A 76 33.34 18.30 -13.43
CA GLU A 76 33.40 16.91 -13.87
C GLU A 76 33.74 16.00 -12.67
N ALA A 77 32.93 14.97 -12.49
CA ALA A 77 33.25 13.85 -11.62
C ALA A 77 34.05 12.82 -12.42
N TYR A 78 35.23 12.48 -11.93
CA TYR A 78 36.12 11.52 -12.55
C TYR A 78 37.02 10.88 -11.49
N ASN A 79 36.51 9.85 -10.82
CA ASN A 79 37.18 9.11 -9.76
C ASN A 79 37.75 10.01 -8.65
N ASN A 80 36.90 10.90 -8.13
CA ASN A 80 37.29 12.03 -7.28
C ASN A 80 36.29 12.29 -6.13
N GLY A 81 35.66 11.21 -5.60
CA GLY A 81 34.88 11.25 -4.37
C GLY A 81 33.38 11.54 -4.51
N TYR A 82 32.85 11.67 -5.72
CA TYR A 82 31.40 11.79 -5.96
C TYR A 82 30.68 10.43 -5.87
N PRO A 83 29.34 10.41 -5.73
CA PRO A 83 28.55 9.18 -5.56
C PRO A 83 28.74 8.11 -6.65
N SER A 84 29.13 8.52 -7.86
CA SER A 84 29.52 7.58 -8.92
C SER A 84 30.86 8.01 -9.53
N THR A 85 31.57 7.04 -10.09
CA THR A 85 32.93 7.23 -10.61
C THR A 85 33.01 8.32 -11.68
N TYR A 86 31.99 8.46 -12.52
CA TYR A 86 31.94 9.43 -13.60
C TYR A 86 30.62 10.18 -13.63
N GLY A 87 30.64 11.46 -13.99
CA GLY A 87 29.45 12.29 -14.05
C GLY A 87 29.74 13.78 -14.18
N ASN A 88 28.68 14.58 -14.08
CA ASN A 88 28.75 16.04 -14.00
C ASN A 88 28.16 16.51 -12.67
N VAL A 89 28.65 17.64 -12.17
CA VAL A 89 28.17 18.27 -10.95
C VAL A 89 27.81 19.72 -11.24
N LEU A 90 26.58 20.08 -10.89
CA LEU A 90 26.16 21.47 -10.80
C LEU A 90 26.27 21.90 -9.34
N HIS A 91 27.19 22.83 -9.07
CA HIS A 91 27.40 23.39 -7.74
C HIS A 91 26.79 24.79 -7.66
N LEU A 92 26.04 25.04 -6.58
CA LEU A 92 25.26 26.25 -6.36
C LEU A 92 25.62 26.84 -5.00
N LYS A 93 26.26 28.01 -4.98
CA LYS A 93 26.63 28.69 -3.74
C LYS A 93 26.20 30.15 -3.74
N GLY A 94 25.66 30.59 -2.59
CA GLY A 94 25.32 32.00 -2.36
C GLY A 94 26.53 32.94 -2.49
N ALA A 95 26.30 34.16 -2.98
CA ALA A 95 27.34 35.19 -3.01
C ALA A 95 27.63 35.78 -1.63
N THR A 96 26.59 35.92 -0.80
CA THR A 96 26.67 36.50 0.56
C THR A 96 26.40 35.45 1.64
N ALA A 97 25.41 34.58 1.43
CA ALA A 97 25.10 33.49 2.35
C ALA A 97 26.07 32.31 2.14
N ALA A 98 26.44 31.63 3.23
CA ALA A 98 27.33 30.46 3.18
C ALA A 98 26.63 29.17 2.72
N GLY A 99 25.32 29.21 2.45
CA GLY A 99 24.52 28.04 2.06
C GLY A 99 24.81 27.61 0.62
N GLU A 100 24.86 26.29 0.41
CA GLU A 100 25.28 25.68 -0.85
C GLU A 100 24.53 24.38 -1.14
N GLY A 101 24.49 23.99 -2.41
CA GLY A 101 23.91 22.73 -2.85
C GLY A 101 24.62 22.18 -4.08
N GLU A 102 24.56 20.86 -4.23
CA GLU A 102 25.09 20.18 -5.41
C GLU A 102 24.06 19.22 -5.98
N LEU A 103 23.95 19.23 -7.31
CA LEU A 103 23.26 18.23 -8.11
C LEU A 103 24.32 17.46 -8.90
N PHE A 104 24.40 16.15 -8.66
CA PHE A 104 25.28 15.23 -9.35
C PHE A 104 24.47 14.37 -10.33
N ILE A 105 24.91 14.32 -11.59
CA ILE A 105 24.34 13.46 -12.62
C ILE A 105 25.42 12.47 -13.03
N GLY A 106 25.23 11.20 -12.66
CA GLY A 106 26.13 10.13 -13.06
C GLY A 106 26.11 9.88 -14.57
N TRP A 107 27.20 9.33 -15.09
CA TRP A 107 27.23 8.76 -16.43
C TRP A 107 27.03 7.26 -16.36
N SER A 108 26.20 6.72 -17.24
CA SER A 108 26.07 5.28 -17.39
C SER A 108 27.35 4.72 -18.02
N GLY A 109 27.83 3.59 -17.53
CA GLY A 109 28.98 2.89 -18.14
C GLY A 109 28.70 2.35 -19.54
N THR A 110 27.42 2.27 -19.91
CA THR A 110 26.91 1.78 -21.18
C THR A 110 26.08 2.87 -21.86
N SER A 111 26.22 3.03 -23.18
CA SER A 111 25.44 4.01 -23.94
C SER A 111 23.93 3.72 -23.87
N GLY A 112 23.16 4.71 -23.43
CA GLY A 112 21.69 4.62 -23.35
C GLY A 112 21.14 4.03 -22.05
N ASP A 113 22.00 3.50 -21.17
CA ASP A 113 21.59 2.96 -19.87
C ASP A 113 21.25 4.08 -18.87
N HIS A 114 20.50 3.70 -17.83
CA HIS A 114 20.16 4.58 -16.72
C HIS A 114 21.38 4.85 -15.84
N ALA A 115 21.48 6.07 -15.31
CA ALA A 115 22.50 6.47 -14.35
C ALA A 115 21.85 7.22 -13.18
N PRO A 116 22.37 7.07 -11.95
CA PRO A 116 21.75 7.69 -10.79
C PRO A 116 22.03 9.20 -10.75
N VAL A 117 21.07 9.93 -10.20
CA VAL A 117 21.18 11.36 -9.91
C VAL A 117 21.18 11.53 -8.40
N HIS A 118 22.06 12.38 -7.87
CA HIS A 118 22.14 12.64 -6.43
C HIS A 118 22.11 14.14 -6.15
N ILE A 119 21.59 14.49 -4.98
CA ILE A 119 21.60 15.86 -4.45
C ILE A 119 22.18 15.87 -3.06
N ARG A 120 22.80 16.99 -2.69
CA ARG A 120 23.17 17.29 -1.30
C ARG A 120 23.11 18.79 -1.05
N SER A 121 23.07 19.17 0.22
CA SER A 121 23.08 20.57 0.61
C SER A 121 23.92 20.81 1.86
N ARG A 122 24.30 22.06 2.06
CA ARG A 122 24.99 22.56 3.24
C ARG A 122 24.27 23.82 3.71
N ARG A 123 23.95 23.86 5.00
CA ARG A 123 23.27 25.01 5.63
C ARG A 123 24.14 26.26 5.58
N ASP A 124 23.51 27.43 5.64
CA ASP A 124 24.10 28.77 5.63
C ASP A 124 24.83 29.17 6.93
N THR A 125 25.63 28.28 7.50
CA THR A 125 26.56 28.59 8.59
C THR A 125 27.98 28.13 8.21
N ASP A 126 29.01 28.79 8.70
CA ASP A 126 30.43 28.48 8.44
C ASP A 126 30.87 27.10 8.95
N SER A 127 30.21 26.60 9.99
CA SER A 127 30.45 25.31 10.64
C SER A 127 29.56 24.17 10.15
N ALA A 128 28.59 24.43 9.27
CA ALA A 128 27.72 23.39 8.74
C ALA A 128 28.53 22.36 7.93
N ASN A 129 28.27 21.09 8.17
CA ASN A 129 28.74 20.01 7.31
C ASN A 129 27.80 19.86 6.10
N TRP A 130 28.33 19.30 5.02
CA TRP A 130 27.50 18.77 3.93
C TRP A 130 26.58 17.67 4.47
N SER A 131 25.34 17.66 3.99
CA SER A 131 24.50 16.47 4.10
C SER A 131 25.17 15.31 3.37
N GLU A 132 24.81 14.08 3.76
CA GLU A 132 25.06 12.93 2.90
C GLU A 132 24.38 13.14 1.53
N TRP A 133 24.89 12.42 0.53
CA TRP A 133 24.28 12.41 -0.80
C TRP A 133 22.97 11.62 -0.76
N ALA A 134 21.90 12.26 -1.22
CA ALA A 134 20.60 11.63 -1.39
C ALA A 134 20.33 11.37 -2.88
N GLN A 135 19.96 10.14 -3.22
CA GLN A 135 19.59 9.80 -4.60
C GLN A 135 18.20 10.36 -4.94
N VAL A 136 18.06 10.92 -6.14
CA VAL A 136 16.78 11.27 -6.75
C VAL A 136 16.32 10.09 -7.58
N TYR A 137 15.19 9.50 -7.22
CA TYR A 137 14.61 8.36 -7.93
C TYR A 137 13.73 8.77 -9.10
N THR A 138 13.77 7.97 -10.15
CA THR A 138 13.00 8.10 -11.40
C THR A 138 12.22 6.82 -11.68
N SER A 139 11.38 6.82 -12.70
CA SER A 139 10.66 5.61 -13.13
C SER A 139 11.57 4.48 -13.64
N LYS A 140 12.86 4.76 -13.87
CA LYS A 140 13.87 3.78 -14.29
C LYS A 140 14.63 3.17 -13.11
N ASP A 141 14.56 3.78 -11.93
CA ASP A 141 15.19 3.22 -10.74
C ASP A 141 14.35 2.08 -10.18
N SER A 142 15.01 0.99 -9.77
CA SER A 142 14.37 -0.07 -9.00
C SER A 142 14.27 0.37 -7.54
N ILE A 143 13.11 0.88 -7.15
CA ILE A 143 12.77 1.24 -5.77
C ILE A 143 12.15 -0.02 -5.14
N PRO A 144 12.87 -0.75 -4.28
CA PRO A 144 12.36 -2.00 -3.78
C PRO A 144 11.14 -1.74 -2.89
N GLY A 145 10.10 -2.57 -3.04
CA GLY A 145 8.77 -2.35 -2.43
C GLY A 145 7.81 -1.49 -3.25
N VAL A 146 8.25 -0.87 -4.37
CA VAL A 146 7.39 -0.09 -5.26
C VAL A 146 7.30 -0.71 -6.65
N ASN A 147 8.42 -0.82 -7.36
CA ASN A 147 8.46 -1.32 -8.75
C ASN A 147 9.40 -2.52 -8.94
N ALA A 148 9.98 -3.01 -7.85
CA ALA A 148 10.69 -4.29 -7.77
C ALA A 148 10.37 -4.96 -6.43
N LYS A 149 10.42 -6.30 -6.39
CA LYS A 149 10.25 -7.07 -5.16
C LYS A 149 11.36 -6.69 -4.18
N GLY A 150 11.00 -5.92 -3.15
CA GLY A 150 11.90 -5.46 -2.09
C GLY A 150 11.74 -6.25 -0.80
N ASP A 151 12.62 -5.99 0.16
CA ASP A 151 12.56 -6.44 1.56
C ASP A 151 12.06 -5.35 2.51
N GLN A 152 11.63 -4.21 1.98
CA GLN A 152 10.99 -3.12 2.73
C GLN A 152 9.65 -3.56 3.30
N ASP A 153 9.35 -3.06 4.50
CA ASP A 153 8.06 -3.15 5.13
C ASP A 153 7.02 -2.26 4.41
N THR A 154 6.29 -2.83 3.46
CA THR A 154 5.08 -2.23 2.90
C THR A 154 3.83 -2.72 3.66
N SER A 155 3.85 -2.72 5.00
CA SER A 155 2.84 -3.30 5.91
C SER A 155 1.37 -2.90 5.71
N GLY A 156 1.05 -2.07 4.71
CA GLY A 156 -0.31 -1.88 4.21
C GLY A 156 -0.66 -2.85 3.09
N ASN A 157 -1.59 -3.76 3.38
CA ASN A 157 -2.22 -4.74 2.48
C ASN A 157 -3.03 -4.09 1.31
N ALA A 158 -2.43 -3.26 0.47
CA ALA A 158 -3.20 -2.19 -0.18
C ALA A 158 -3.70 -2.43 -1.62
N ALA A 159 -2.99 -3.14 -2.50
CA ALA A 159 -3.37 -3.08 -3.92
C ALA A 159 -4.28 -4.23 -4.41
N THR A 160 -4.11 -5.46 -3.90
CA THR A 160 -4.75 -6.66 -4.48
C THR A 160 -5.13 -7.72 -3.45
N ALA A 161 -5.33 -7.32 -2.19
CA ALA A 161 -5.59 -8.27 -1.13
C ALA A 161 -6.94 -8.99 -1.33
N THR A 162 -6.90 -10.23 -1.80
CA THR A 162 -8.07 -11.10 -1.96
C THR A 162 -8.23 -12.07 -0.79
N LYS A 163 -7.30 -12.06 0.17
CA LYS A 163 -7.26 -12.94 1.34
C LYS A 163 -6.72 -12.26 2.60
N LEU A 164 -7.16 -12.70 3.77
CA LEU A 164 -6.56 -12.40 5.07
C LEU A 164 -5.20 -13.10 5.19
N GLN A 165 -4.19 -12.37 5.67
CA GLN A 165 -2.83 -12.91 5.89
C GLN A 165 -2.84 -14.12 6.84
N THR A 166 -3.64 -14.03 7.89
CA THR A 166 -3.92 -15.14 8.81
C THR A 166 -5.42 -15.39 8.77
N ALA A 167 -5.83 -16.55 8.26
CA ALA A 167 -7.22 -16.98 8.31
C ALA A 167 -7.69 -17.02 9.76
N CYS A 168 -8.88 -16.49 10.03
CA CYS A 168 -9.51 -16.59 11.34
C CYS A 168 -10.57 -17.70 11.33
N THR A 169 -11.11 -18.05 12.50
CA THR A 169 -12.24 -18.96 12.60
C THR A 169 -13.49 -18.20 13.03
N ILE A 170 -14.60 -18.40 12.32
CA ILE A 170 -15.92 -17.88 12.65
C ILE A 170 -16.79 -19.08 12.96
N ASN A 171 -17.19 -19.22 14.23
CA ASN A 171 -17.96 -20.37 14.71
C ASN A 171 -17.37 -21.74 14.30
N GLY A 172 -16.03 -21.86 14.38
CA GLY A 172 -15.28 -23.06 14.02
C GLY A 172 -14.99 -23.23 12.52
N VAL A 173 -15.56 -22.39 11.65
CA VAL A 173 -15.29 -22.41 10.20
C VAL A 173 -14.12 -21.49 9.87
N SER A 174 -13.09 -22.01 9.20
CA SER A 174 -11.96 -21.21 8.73
C SER A 174 -12.42 -20.21 7.67
N PHE A 175 -12.00 -18.95 7.81
CA PHE A 175 -12.35 -17.85 6.94
C PHE A 175 -11.11 -17.01 6.62
N ASP A 176 -10.79 -16.92 5.33
CA ASP A 176 -9.68 -16.12 4.81
C ASP A 176 -10.17 -14.99 3.89
N GLY A 177 -11.49 -14.77 3.75
CA GLY A 177 -12.05 -13.72 2.89
C GLY A 177 -11.97 -13.98 1.38
N SER A 178 -11.47 -15.15 0.93
CA SER A 178 -11.39 -15.47 -0.50
C SER A 178 -12.73 -15.81 -1.15
N THR A 179 -13.73 -16.20 -0.35
CA THR A 179 -15.09 -16.58 -0.76
C THR A 179 -16.07 -16.27 0.38
N ASP A 180 -17.37 -16.29 0.09
CA ASP A 180 -18.43 -16.16 1.10
C ASP A 180 -18.34 -17.29 2.13
N ILE A 181 -18.65 -16.97 3.40
CA ILE A 181 -18.72 -17.96 4.47
C ILE A 181 -20.12 -18.58 4.58
N THR A 182 -20.20 -19.90 4.68
CA THR A 182 -21.44 -20.64 4.94
C THR A 182 -21.44 -21.22 6.35
N LEU A 183 -22.46 -20.88 7.16
CA LEU A 183 -22.65 -21.43 8.50
C LEU A 183 -23.90 -22.34 8.54
N THR A 184 -23.79 -23.50 9.18
CA THR A 184 -24.90 -24.45 9.39
C THR A 184 -25.45 -24.34 10.81
N ALA A 185 -26.60 -24.96 11.09
CA ALA A 185 -27.18 -25.01 12.44
C ALA A 185 -26.21 -25.58 13.49
N ALA A 186 -25.34 -26.52 13.09
CA ALA A 186 -24.29 -27.08 13.93
C ALA A 186 -23.25 -26.03 14.37
N HIS A 187 -22.93 -25.06 13.50
CA HIS A 187 -21.98 -23.98 13.82
C HIS A 187 -22.55 -22.95 14.81
N VAL A 188 -23.88 -22.83 14.92
CA VAL A 188 -24.53 -21.78 15.72
C VAL A 188 -25.37 -22.33 16.88
N ALA A 189 -25.39 -23.64 17.10
CA ALA A 189 -26.19 -24.32 18.12
C ALA A 189 -27.67 -23.86 18.16
N ALA A 190 -28.26 -23.57 16.99
CA ALA A 190 -29.61 -23.00 16.89
C ALA A 190 -30.64 -24.06 16.47
N PHE A 191 -31.79 -24.06 17.15
CA PHE A 191 -32.97 -24.83 16.74
C PHE A 191 -33.57 -24.25 15.43
N ALA A 192 -34.10 -25.10 14.55
CA ALA A 192 -34.50 -24.72 13.19
C ALA A 192 -35.50 -23.53 13.16
N ARG A 193 -35.27 -22.56 12.27
CA ARG A 193 -36.12 -21.35 12.13
C ARG A 193 -37.49 -21.64 11.49
N ARG A 194 -37.61 -22.75 10.76
CA ARG A 194 -38.81 -23.23 10.04
C ARG A 194 -38.79 -24.77 10.02
N ALA A 195 -39.67 -25.39 9.24
CA ALA A 195 -39.63 -26.83 9.03
C ALA A 195 -38.23 -27.27 8.54
N THR A 196 -37.61 -28.19 9.27
CA THR A 196 -36.36 -28.88 8.97
C THR A 196 -36.52 -29.73 7.72
N ASP A 197 -37.61 -30.50 7.64
CA ASP A 197 -37.96 -31.31 6.47
C ASP A 197 -39.45 -31.71 6.49
N THR A 198 -39.90 -32.41 5.45
CA THR A 198 -41.25 -32.96 5.31
C THR A 198 -41.24 -34.47 5.17
N TYR A 199 -42.08 -35.17 5.95
CA TYR A 199 -42.24 -36.63 5.90
C TYR A 199 -43.70 -37.01 5.68
N ALA A 200 -43.96 -38.16 5.06
CA ALA A 200 -45.31 -38.73 4.99
C ALA A 200 -45.59 -39.58 6.22
N ASP A 201 -46.75 -39.39 6.84
CA ASP A 201 -47.19 -40.19 8.00
C ASP A 201 -47.38 -41.67 7.61
N ALA A 202 -47.85 -41.92 6.37
CA ALA A 202 -48.04 -43.26 5.82
C ALA A 202 -46.74 -44.09 5.75
N ASP A 203 -45.58 -43.41 5.68
CA ASP A 203 -44.25 -44.04 5.64
C ASP A 203 -43.63 -44.19 7.04
N GLY A 204 -44.41 -43.96 8.11
CA GLY A 204 -43.94 -44.02 9.51
C GLY A 204 -43.49 -42.68 10.09
N GLY A 205 -43.60 -41.60 9.30
CA GLY A 205 -43.26 -40.24 9.72
C GLY A 205 -41.76 -40.00 9.87
N VAL A 206 -41.38 -39.14 10.81
CA VAL A 206 -39.97 -38.75 11.03
C VAL A 206 -39.20 -39.88 11.74
N PRO A 207 -38.10 -40.40 11.16
CA PRO A 207 -37.26 -41.42 11.79
C PRO A 207 -36.72 -40.99 13.17
N TRP A 208 -36.45 -41.95 14.04
CA TRP A 208 -35.96 -41.66 15.40
C TRP A 208 -34.58 -40.98 15.40
N ASN A 209 -33.69 -41.37 14.49
CA ASN A 209 -32.35 -40.84 14.35
C ASN A 209 -32.26 -39.64 13.38
N ALA A 210 -33.39 -39.01 13.06
CA ALA A 210 -33.38 -37.76 12.30
C ALA A 210 -32.71 -36.65 13.13
N GLU A 211 -32.19 -35.63 12.44
CA GLU A 211 -31.59 -34.47 13.12
C GLU A 211 -32.60 -33.75 14.04
N SER A 212 -32.08 -33.03 15.04
CA SER A 212 -32.95 -32.21 15.90
C SER A 212 -33.62 -31.10 15.09
N GLY A 213 -34.92 -30.91 15.27
CA GLY A 213 -35.66 -29.92 14.49
C GLY A 213 -37.18 -29.99 14.59
N ALA A 214 -37.86 -29.15 13.81
CA ALA A 214 -39.30 -29.14 13.67
C ALA A 214 -39.66 -29.61 12.25
N TYR A 215 -40.55 -30.57 12.10
CA TYR A 215 -40.86 -31.24 10.84
C TYR A 215 -42.34 -31.05 10.48
N ASN A 216 -42.62 -30.99 9.18
CA ASN A 216 -43.99 -31.04 8.65
C ASN A 216 -44.32 -32.48 8.27
N VAL A 217 -45.28 -33.11 8.94
CA VAL A 217 -45.68 -34.49 8.63
C VAL A 217 -47.02 -34.49 7.91
N ILE A 218 -47.03 -34.98 6.67
CA ILE A 218 -48.19 -34.95 5.76
C ILE A 218 -49.00 -36.25 5.89
N ARG A 219 -50.32 -36.08 6.02
CA ARG A 219 -51.34 -37.13 5.90
C ARG A 219 -52.17 -36.89 4.64
N SER A 220 -53.08 -37.81 4.33
CA SER A 220 -53.90 -37.76 3.11
C SER A 220 -54.77 -36.50 2.97
N ALA A 221 -55.16 -35.86 4.07
CA ALA A 221 -56.06 -34.69 4.07
C ALA A 221 -55.50 -33.46 4.79
N ASP A 222 -54.45 -33.61 5.60
CA ASP A 222 -53.90 -32.55 6.45
C ASP A 222 -52.44 -32.83 6.84
N SER A 223 -51.85 -31.96 7.65
CA SER A 223 -50.52 -32.16 8.21
C SER A 223 -50.47 -31.78 9.69
N TYR A 224 -49.41 -32.21 10.38
CA TYR A 224 -49.12 -31.80 11.74
C TYR A 224 -47.64 -31.46 11.91
N ILE A 225 -47.34 -30.68 12.95
CA ILE A 225 -45.97 -30.40 13.34
C ILE A 225 -45.45 -31.53 14.23
N LEU A 226 -44.22 -31.98 13.97
CA LEU A 226 -43.47 -32.89 14.82
C LEU A 226 -42.15 -32.24 15.21
N VAL A 227 -41.89 -32.10 16.51
CA VAL A 227 -40.58 -31.71 17.02
C VAL A 227 -39.80 -32.95 17.40
N ASN A 228 -38.58 -33.07 16.88
CA ASN A 228 -37.64 -34.14 17.17
C ASN A 228 -36.46 -33.56 17.95
N PHE A 229 -36.24 -34.07 19.16
CA PHE A 229 -35.04 -33.79 19.95
C PHE A 229 -34.17 -35.04 19.91
N TYR A 230 -33.12 -35.01 19.10
CA TYR A 230 -32.15 -36.08 18.97
C TYR A 230 -30.79 -35.64 19.49
N THR A 231 -30.28 -36.31 20.52
CA THR A 231 -28.97 -36.04 21.13
C THR A 231 -27.86 -36.93 20.55
N GLY A 232 -28.21 -37.99 19.83
CA GLY A 232 -27.26 -38.98 19.30
C GLY A 232 -26.58 -39.86 20.36
N VAL A 233 -26.87 -39.67 21.65
CA VAL A 233 -26.19 -40.35 22.76
C VAL A 233 -27.13 -40.69 23.91
N GLY A 234 -26.73 -41.66 24.73
CA GLY A 234 -27.49 -42.10 25.90
C GLY A 234 -28.59 -43.11 25.59
N SER A 235 -29.26 -43.60 26.63
CA SER A 235 -30.26 -44.67 26.47
C SER A 235 -31.61 -44.22 25.93
N CYS A 236 -31.88 -42.91 25.98
CA CYS A 236 -33.01 -42.29 25.30
C CYS A 236 -32.47 -41.16 24.42
N PRO A 237 -31.95 -41.48 23.22
CA PRO A 237 -31.33 -40.47 22.38
C PRO A 237 -32.34 -39.59 21.66
N THR A 238 -33.63 -39.96 21.65
CA THR A 238 -34.69 -39.23 20.94
C THR A 238 -35.93 -39.05 21.78
N LEU A 239 -36.43 -37.81 21.83
CA LEU A 239 -37.80 -37.48 22.21
C LEU A 239 -38.50 -36.83 21.00
N GLN A 240 -39.60 -37.42 20.57
CA GLN A 240 -40.49 -36.81 19.58
C GLN A 240 -41.77 -36.33 20.24
N MET A 241 -42.25 -35.17 19.80
CA MET A 241 -43.55 -34.62 20.18
C MET A 241 -44.29 -34.15 18.93
N LYS A 242 -45.55 -34.52 18.75
CA LYS A 242 -46.39 -34.03 17.64
C LYS A 242 -47.65 -33.35 18.14
N ALA A 243 -48.08 -32.30 17.44
CA ALA A 243 -49.29 -31.55 17.76
C ALA A 243 -50.19 -31.44 16.54
N HIS A 244 -51.44 -31.90 16.69
CA HIS A 244 -52.46 -31.77 15.65
C HIS A 244 -53.09 -30.37 15.68
N TYR A 245 -53.57 -29.91 14.52
CA TYR A 245 -54.21 -28.61 14.38
C TYR A 245 -55.41 -28.45 15.34
N ARG A 246 -55.71 -27.20 15.72
CA ARG A 246 -56.81 -26.85 16.66
C ARG A 246 -56.74 -27.56 18.02
N ASN A 247 -55.55 -27.96 18.47
CA ASN A 247 -55.35 -28.74 19.70
C ASN A 247 -56.08 -30.09 19.67
N GLY A 248 -56.22 -30.71 18.50
CA GLY A 248 -56.86 -32.01 18.33
C GLY A 248 -56.05 -33.21 18.85
N GLY A 249 -55.04 -32.96 19.68
CA GLY A 249 -54.18 -33.97 20.30
C GLY A 249 -52.71 -33.54 20.35
N LEU A 250 -52.04 -33.86 21.46
CA LEU A 250 -50.60 -33.72 21.66
C LEU A 250 -50.06 -35.10 22.01
N PHE A 251 -49.05 -35.56 21.28
CA PHE A 251 -48.52 -36.90 21.45
C PHE A 251 -47.01 -36.86 21.64
N TYR A 252 -46.46 -37.86 22.32
CA TYR A 252 -45.03 -38.07 22.41
C TYR A 252 -44.65 -39.54 22.17
N ARG A 253 -43.39 -39.76 21.83
CA ARG A 253 -42.74 -41.07 21.85
C ARG A 253 -41.24 -40.89 22.04
N SER A 254 -40.56 -41.93 22.49
CA SER A 254 -39.12 -41.93 22.72
C SER A 254 -38.45 -43.13 22.10
N SER A 255 -37.18 -43.00 21.74
CA SER A 255 -36.37 -44.13 21.26
C SER A 255 -35.55 -44.75 22.38
N ARG A 256 -35.17 -46.03 22.25
CA ARG A 256 -34.18 -46.68 23.11
C ARG A 256 -32.87 -46.93 22.38
N ASP A 257 -31.77 -46.48 22.98
CA ASP A 257 -30.38 -46.70 22.52
C ASP A 257 -30.27 -46.57 20.98
N GLY A 258 -29.71 -47.57 20.30
CA GLY A 258 -29.65 -47.67 18.84
C GLY A 258 -30.81 -48.42 18.17
N TYR A 259 -31.84 -48.81 18.91
CA TYR A 259 -32.93 -49.69 18.42
C TYR A 259 -34.11 -48.92 17.81
N GLY A 260 -34.27 -47.64 18.16
CA GLY A 260 -35.37 -46.80 17.67
C GLY A 260 -36.58 -46.77 18.61
N PHE A 261 -37.76 -46.50 18.06
CA PHE A 261 -39.00 -46.44 18.84
C PHE A 261 -39.43 -47.85 19.26
N GLU A 262 -39.61 -48.05 20.56
CA GLU A 262 -40.11 -49.32 21.10
C GLU A 262 -41.63 -49.33 21.27
N GLU A 263 -42.20 -48.15 21.45
CA GLU A 263 -43.61 -47.92 21.68
C GLU A 263 -44.15 -46.95 20.63
N ASP A 264 -45.43 -47.12 20.30
CA ASP A 264 -46.17 -46.19 19.47
C ASP A 264 -46.43 -44.85 20.19
N TRP A 265 -47.06 -43.92 19.47
CA TRP A 265 -47.40 -42.61 20.02
C TRP A 265 -48.31 -42.71 21.25
N ALA A 266 -47.90 -42.08 22.35
CA ALA A 266 -48.73 -41.88 23.53
C ALA A 266 -49.36 -40.48 23.50
N GLU A 267 -50.66 -40.39 23.77
CA GLU A 267 -51.38 -39.12 23.85
C GLU A 267 -51.23 -38.48 25.24
N VAL A 268 -50.98 -37.17 25.26
CA VAL A 268 -51.00 -36.35 26.47
C VAL A 268 -52.40 -35.81 26.67
N TYR A 269 -53.07 -36.29 27.72
CA TYR A 269 -54.37 -35.77 28.12
C TYR A 269 -54.26 -34.44 28.85
N THR A 270 -55.22 -33.56 28.61
CA THR A 270 -55.30 -32.22 29.21
C THR A 270 -56.70 -31.96 29.73
N SER A 271 -56.91 -30.86 30.46
CA SER A 271 -58.25 -30.46 30.88
C SER A 271 -59.23 -30.20 29.72
N LYS A 272 -58.73 -29.99 28.49
CA LYS A 272 -59.53 -29.86 27.27
C LYS A 272 -59.63 -31.16 26.46
N ASN A 273 -58.85 -32.17 26.78
CA ASN A 273 -58.79 -33.46 26.09
C ASN A 273 -58.58 -34.57 27.12
N LEU A 274 -59.69 -35.02 27.72
CA LEU A 274 -59.70 -35.98 28.82
C LEU A 274 -59.52 -37.42 28.31
N PRO A 275 -58.97 -38.33 29.12
CA PRO A 275 -58.89 -39.73 28.74
C PRO A 275 -60.30 -40.35 28.58
N PRO A 276 -60.48 -41.36 27.70
CA PRO A 276 -61.78 -41.97 27.41
C PRO A 276 -62.53 -42.52 28.64
N GLU A 277 -61.82 -42.87 29.71
CA GLU A 277 -62.36 -43.45 30.96
C GLU A 277 -62.12 -42.55 32.18
N SER A 278 -62.22 -41.23 32.05
CA SER A 278 -62.21 -40.36 33.23
C SER A 278 -63.57 -40.39 33.94
N TYR A 279 -63.69 -41.16 35.02
CA TYR A 279 -64.75 -40.94 35.99
C TYR A 279 -64.40 -39.70 36.83
N PRO A 280 -65.33 -38.77 37.05
CA PRO A 280 -65.13 -37.70 38.03
C PRO A 280 -64.79 -38.36 39.38
N VAL A 281 -63.71 -37.91 40.03
CA VAL A 281 -63.39 -38.35 41.40
C VAL A 281 -64.61 -38.04 42.27
N GLY A 282 -65.28 -39.10 42.77
CA GLY A 282 -66.50 -38.98 43.59
C GLY A 282 -67.83 -39.34 42.90
N ALA A 283 -67.84 -39.74 41.62
CA ALA A 283 -69.05 -40.26 41.00
C ALA A 283 -69.37 -41.70 41.48
N PRO A 284 -70.61 -42.02 41.90
CA PRO A 284 -70.97 -43.36 42.32
C PRO A 284 -70.93 -44.33 41.13
N ILE A 285 -70.15 -45.40 41.26
CA ILE A 285 -70.11 -46.52 40.30
C ILE A 285 -71.40 -47.34 40.51
N PRO A 286 -72.22 -47.60 39.48
CA PRO A 286 -73.35 -48.50 39.60
C PRO A 286 -72.85 -49.89 39.99
N TRP A 287 -73.30 -50.40 41.14
CA TRP A 287 -73.06 -51.80 41.52
C TRP A 287 -73.96 -52.71 40.66
N PRO A 288 -73.46 -53.88 40.19
CA PRO A 288 -74.23 -54.81 39.38
C PRO A 288 -75.48 -55.35 40.08
#